data_AF-A0AAN9RGK9-F1
#
_entry.id   AF-A0AAN9RGK9-F1
#
_cell.length_a   1.000
_cell.length_b   1.000
_cell.length_c   1.000
_cell.angle_alpha   90.00
_cell.angle_beta   90.00
_cell.angle_gamma   90.00
#
_symmetry.space_group_name_H-M   'P 1'
#
loop_
_entity.id
_entity.type
_entity.pdbx_description
1 polymer ?
#
loop_
_entity_poly.entity_id
_entity_poly.type
_entity_poly.pdbx_seq_one_letter_code
_entity_poly.pdbx_strand_id
1 'polypeptide(L)'
;MRVDLPLPVLPTMPVFSPPGNLHVIPRSTSGRCGASISTTDKKSYDEMSISELVSVLRVAFQMKDFDEVEEELVNREAKLRAEIGSLREKIELERLNSIEAEERLKMREEQCEKGKRAQENYEQLLKEVKKSGMVEKITVEELRTKNVALEREICELKEFKKKILDEGKSVVELRAKIRVLEEEKVGDKSALDSLNVKNIELEEAVKKNLTVIEGLRIENGKLTDETHELKTLFESLERRYSELRVSDVKLKENIMPLMSEDDSDCGNTEVELNLEDVLAVKDEEDVGDYELENDTGEPVPFHRNEDTHYSVDAGTAQSPKKGNKGEAVGALGVKFKLEKEIVDLGGDDDDARCPSQGLHGEKTNSQIIAENEHLKRVELIKRKRASDIQPSTSTCTSSADLFEIDNLPVKRSKFSNQYHMWILVQNFFNNFVKRFG
;
A
#
# COMPACT_ATOMS: atom_id res chain seq x y z
N MET A 1 17.02 -66.72 -15.91
CA MET A 1 15.59 -66.59 -15.56
C MET A 1 15.14 -65.20 -16.00
N ARG A 2 14.39 -65.11 -17.10
CA ARG A 2 13.81 -63.84 -17.59
C ARG A 2 12.50 -63.64 -16.83
N VAL A 3 12.41 -62.53 -16.10
CA VAL A 3 11.20 -62.14 -15.40
C VAL A 3 10.48 -61.16 -16.32
N ASP A 4 9.46 -61.65 -17.01
CA ASP A 4 8.58 -60.83 -17.83
C ASP A 4 7.71 -59.97 -16.90
N LEU A 5 7.99 -58.67 -16.87
CA LEU A 5 7.16 -57.69 -16.17
C LEU A 5 5.96 -57.30 -17.06
N PRO A 6 4.74 -57.25 -16.51
CA PRO A 6 3.55 -56.91 -17.28
C PRO A 6 3.54 -55.44 -17.68
N LEU A 7 3.15 -55.17 -18.93
CA LEU A 7 2.99 -53.82 -19.47
C LEU A 7 1.85 -53.08 -18.77
N PRO A 8 1.98 -51.75 -18.55
CA PRO A 8 0.94 -50.94 -17.92
C PRO A 8 -0.26 -50.77 -18.85
N VAL A 9 -1.44 -51.06 -18.32
CA VAL A 9 -2.73 -50.80 -18.96
C VAL A 9 -3.00 -49.29 -18.94
N LEU A 10 -3.08 -48.67 -20.12
CA LEU A 10 -3.44 -47.26 -20.24
C LEU A 10 -4.93 -47.06 -19.91
N PRO A 11 -5.29 -46.01 -19.15
CA PRO A 11 -6.68 -45.72 -18.83
C PRO A 11 -7.44 -45.29 -20.08
N THR A 12 -8.59 -45.93 -20.31
CA THR A 12 -9.52 -45.61 -21.40
C THR A 12 -10.12 -44.23 -21.14
N MET A 13 -9.85 -43.28 -22.04
CA MET A 13 -10.41 -41.93 -21.96
C MET A 13 -11.92 -41.95 -22.25
N PRO A 14 -12.74 -41.21 -21.49
CA PRO A 14 -14.18 -41.12 -21.74
C PRO A 14 -14.46 -40.39 -23.05
N VAL A 15 -15.32 -40.99 -23.88
CA VAL A 15 -15.82 -40.42 -25.14
C VAL A 15 -16.75 -39.25 -24.79
N PHE A 16 -16.31 -38.03 -25.07
CA PHE A 16 -17.13 -36.82 -24.99
C PHE A 16 -18.21 -36.86 -26.09
N SER A 17 -19.47 -36.94 -25.68
CA SER A 17 -20.61 -36.71 -26.57
C SER A 17 -20.88 -35.20 -26.70
N PRO A 18 -21.10 -34.66 -27.91
CA PRO A 18 -21.38 -33.25 -28.08
C PRO A 18 -22.79 -32.89 -27.54
N PRO A 19 -22.96 -31.71 -26.92
CA PRO A 19 -24.27 -31.27 -26.41
C PRO A 19 -25.23 -30.99 -27.58
N GLY A 20 -26.43 -31.54 -27.47
CA GLY A 20 -27.50 -31.37 -28.45
C GLY A 20 -27.97 -29.92 -28.55
N ASN A 21 -28.24 -29.50 -29.80
CA ASN A 21 -28.83 -28.22 -30.14
C ASN A 21 -30.21 -28.07 -29.47
N LEU A 22 -30.31 -27.19 -28.47
CA LEU A 22 -31.58 -26.72 -27.93
C LEU A 22 -32.22 -25.75 -28.93
N HIS A 23 -33.32 -26.20 -29.52
CA HIS A 23 -34.18 -25.42 -30.39
C HIS A 23 -34.97 -24.42 -29.52
N VAL A 24 -34.58 -23.15 -29.55
CA VAL A 24 -35.29 -22.07 -28.87
C VAL A 24 -36.54 -21.71 -29.70
N ILE A 25 -37.71 -22.02 -29.16
CA ILE A 25 -39.02 -21.58 -29.66
C ILE A 25 -39.31 -20.19 -29.07
N PRO A 26 -39.52 -19.13 -29.87
CA PRO A 26 -39.96 -17.86 -29.31
C PRO A 26 -41.48 -17.90 -29.08
N ARG A 27 -41.89 -17.83 -27.81
CA ARG A 27 -43.28 -17.55 -27.42
C ARG A 27 -43.47 -16.03 -27.38
N SER A 28 -44.14 -15.48 -28.38
CA SER A 28 -44.70 -14.13 -28.34
C SER A 28 -46.10 -14.17 -27.72
N THR A 29 -46.21 -13.87 -26.43
CA THR A 29 -47.49 -13.51 -25.81
C THR A 29 -47.56 -11.99 -25.67
N SER A 30 -48.18 -11.37 -26.67
CA SER A 30 -48.63 -9.97 -26.66
C SER A 30 -49.74 -9.81 -25.62
N GLY A 31 -49.35 -9.33 -24.44
CA GLY A 31 -50.22 -8.92 -23.34
C GLY A 31 -50.36 -7.39 -23.34
N ARG A 32 -51.48 -6.94 -23.90
CA ARG A 32 -51.90 -5.56 -24.09
C ARG A 32 -52.22 -4.86 -22.76
N CYS A 33 -51.62 -3.70 -22.48
CA CYS A 33 -52.19 -2.65 -21.62
C CYS A 33 -51.56 -1.29 -21.99
N GLY A 34 -52.15 -0.62 -22.98
CA GLY A 34 -51.79 0.74 -23.35
C GLY A 34 -52.49 1.74 -22.43
N ALA A 35 -51.73 2.37 -21.54
CA ALA A 35 -52.09 3.67 -21.01
C ALA A 35 -51.80 4.70 -22.11
N SER A 36 -52.85 5.26 -22.67
CA SER A 36 -52.80 6.29 -23.70
C SER A 36 -52.22 7.58 -23.14
N ILE A 37 -50.97 7.89 -23.50
CA ILE A 37 -50.41 9.23 -23.34
C ILE A 37 -50.84 10.04 -24.56
N SER A 38 -51.72 11.00 -24.33
CA SER A 38 -52.12 12.03 -25.26
C SER A 38 -50.99 13.04 -25.52
N THR A 39 -51.12 13.75 -26.65
CA THR A 39 -50.39 14.96 -27.10
C THR A 39 -49.04 14.72 -27.76
N THR A 40 -48.65 15.31 -28.89
CA THR A 40 -49.20 16.27 -29.86
C THR A 40 -48.22 16.21 -31.05
N ASP A 41 -48.70 16.52 -32.27
CA ASP A 41 -47.95 16.61 -33.54
C ASP A 41 -47.40 15.29 -34.14
N LYS A 42 -48.25 14.62 -34.92
CA LYS A 42 -47.90 13.45 -35.74
C LYS A 42 -46.98 13.86 -36.91
N LYS A 43 -45.67 13.92 -36.69
CA LYS A 43 -44.72 13.64 -37.78
C LYS A 43 -44.82 12.17 -38.17
N SER A 44 -44.79 11.90 -39.47
CA SER A 44 -44.68 10.53 -39.99
C SER A 44 -43.38 9.90 -39.49
N TYR A 45 -43.36 8.59 -39.19
CA TYR A 45 -42.12 7.89 -38.80
C TYR A 45 -41.00 8.03 -39.85
N ASP A 46 -41.36 8.28 -41.11
CA ASP A 46 -40.42 8.53 -42.21
C ASP A 46 -39.72 9.90 -42.14
N GLU A 47 -40.24 10.84 -41.34
CA GLU A 47 -39.70 12.20 -41.16
C GLU A 47 -38.92 12.37 -39.86
N MET A 48 -38.85 11.33 -39.03
CA MET A 48 -38.12 11.35 -37.76
C MET A 48 -36.67 10.98 -37.97
N SER A 49 -35.78 11.70 -37.32
CA SER A 49 -34.38 11.30 -37.19
C SER A 49 -34.26 10.02 -36.36
N ILE A 50 -33.17 9.27 -36.55
CA ILE A 50 -32.89 8.03 -35.80
C ILE A 50 -32.93 8.29 -34.29
N SER A 51 -32.46 9.45 -33.83
CA SER A 51 -32.48 9.86 -32.42
C SER A 51 -33.90 10.06 -31.88
N GLU A 52 -34.81 10.61 -32.69
CA GLU A 52 -36.23 10.76 -32.34
C GLU A 52 -36.90 9.38 -32.32
N LEU A 53 -36.62 8.51 -33.29
CA LEU A 53 -37.14 7.14 -33.34
C LEU A 53 -36.72 6.30 -32.12
N VAL A 54 -35.44 6.38 -31.74
CA VAL A 54 -34.88 5.69 -30.56
C VAL A 54 -35.48 6.27 -29.27
N SER A 55 -35.72 7.57 -29.20
CA SER A 55 -36.37 8.19 -28.04
C SER A 55 -37.83 7.76 -27.90
N VAL A 56 -38.58 7.66 -29.02
CA VAL A 56 -39.95 7.13 -29.02
C VAL A 56 -39.96 5.66 -28.60
N LEU A 57 -39.01 4.84 -29.04
CA LEU A 57 -38.89 3.45 -28.61
C LEU A 57 -38.55 3.31 -27.12
N ARG A 58 -37.64 4.16 -26.60
CA ARG A 58 -37.31 4.23 -25.16
C ARG A 58 -38.49 4.66 -24.29
N VAL A 59 -39.42 5.45 -24.82
CA VAL A 59 -40.64 5.89 -24.13
C VAL A 59 -41.78 4.87 -24.27
N ALA A 60 -41.88 4.18 -25.42
CA ALA A 60 -42.96 3.26 -25.74
C ALA A 60 -42.83 1.88 -25.06
N PHE A 61 -41.60 1.46 -24.77
CA PHE A 61 -41.34 0.24 -24.00
C PHE A 61 -40.75 0.60 -22.65
N GLN A 62 -41.07 -0.17 -21.61
CA GLN A 62 -40.70 0.12 -20.22
C GLN A 62 -39.17 0.29 -20.10
N MET A 63 -38.72 1.54 -20.00
CA MET A 63 -37.29 1.92 -19.96
C MET A 63 -36.51 1.13 -18.89
N LYS A 64 -37.20 0.85 -17.77
CA LYS A 64 -36.68 0.04 -16.66
C LYS A 64 -36.27 -1.39 -17.07
N ASP A 65 -37.02 -2.04 -17.96
CA ASP A 65 -36.71 -3.41 -18.41
C ASP A 65 -35.46 -3.42 -19.31
N PHE A 66 -35.23 -2.35 -20.06
CA PHE A 66 -34.01 -2.21 -20.88
C PHE A 66 -32.78 -1.94 -20.04
N ASP A 67 -32.89 -1.04 -19.06
CA ASP A 67 -31.78 -0.74 -18.15
C ASP A 67 -31.37 -2.00 -17.36
N GLU A 68 -32.34 -2.80 -16.89
CA GLU A 68 -32.08 -4.06 -16.18
C GLU A 68 -31.40 -5.11 -17.10
N VAL A 69 -31.86 -5.25 -18.34
CA VAL A 69 -31.22 -6.14 -19.33
C VAL A 69 -29.83 -5.66 -19.72
N GLU A 70 -29.62 -4.35 -19.90
CA GLU A 70 -28.31 -3.78 -20.19
C GLU A 70 -27.32 -4.02 -19.05
N GLU A 71 -27.74 -3.80 -17.80
CA GLU A 71 -26.93 -4.07 -16.62
C GLU A 71 -26.56 -5.57 -16.52
N GLU A 72 -27.52 -6.48 -16.75
CA GLU A 72 -27.25 -7.91 -16.72
C GLU A 72 -26.29 -8.35 -17.85
N LEU A 73 -26.43 -7.77 -19.05
CA LEU A 73 -25.51 -8.02 -20.17
C LEU A 73 -24.09 -7.51 -19.87
N VAL A 74 -23.95 -6.33 -19.28
CA VAL A 74 -22.66 -5.76 -18.87
C VAL A 74 -22.02 -6.63 -17.77
N ASN A 75 -22.80 -7.08 -16.78
CA ASN A 75 -22.33 -7.98 -15.73
C ASN A 75 -21.85 -9.33 -16.31
N ARG A 76 -22.59 -9.88 -17.27
CA ARG A 76 -22.22 -11.12 -17.95
C ARG A 76 -20.97 -10.95 -18.81
N GLU A 77 -20.84 -9.84 -19.53
CA GLU A 77 -19.64 -9.53 -20.31
C GLU A 77 -18.42 -9.39 -19.39
N ALA A 78 -18.54 -8.65 -18.29
CA ALA A 78 -17.47 -8.49 -17.31
C ALA A 78 -17.03 -9.85 -16.73
N LYS A 79 -17.99 -10.71 -16.38
CA LYS A 79 -17.72 -12.07 -15.89
C LYS A 79 -16.97 -12.92 -16.94
N LEU A 80 -17.43 -12.92 -18.19
CA LEU A 80 -16.78 -13.66 -19.27
C LEU A 80 -15.38 -13.13 -19.59
N ARG A 81 -15.18 -11.80 -19.57
CA ARG A 81 -13.85 -11.19 -19.73
C ARG A 81 -12.90 -11.62 -18.62
N ALA A 82 -13.36 -11.68 -17.37
CA ALA A 82 -12.57 -12.16 -16.24
C ALA A 82 -12.20 -13.65 -16.39
N GLU A 83 -13.15 -14.50 -16.79
CA GLU A 83 -12.92 -15.93 -17.03
C GLU A 83 -11.93 -16.17 -18.18
N ILE A 84 -12.08 -15.44 -19.29
CA ILE A 84 -11.12 -15.47 -20.41
C ILE A 84 -9.73 -15.05 -19.95
N GLY A 85 -9.63 -14.02 -19.10
CA GLY A 85 -8.36 -13.59 -18.50
C GLY A 85 -7.70 -14.70 -17.68
N SER A 86 -8.45 -15.33 -16.77
CA SER A 86 -7.98 -16.44 -15.93
C SER A 86 -7.55 -17.66 -16.75
N LEU A 87 -8.30 -18.01 -17.80
CA LEU A 87 -7.96 -19.13 -18.68
C LEU A 87 -6.68 -18.87 -19.48
N ARG A 88 -6.48 -17.63 -19.97
CA ARG A 88 -5.24 -17.25 -20.67
C ARG A 88 -4.03 -17.37 -19.75
N GLU A 89 -4.14 -16.91 -18.51
CA GLU A 89 -3.07 -17.05 -17.51
C GLU A 89 -2.76 -18.53 -17.23
N LYS A 90 -3.79 -19.36 -17.08
CA LYS A 90 -3.62 -20.82 -16.88
C LYS A 90 -2.89 -21.49 -18.05
N ILE A 91 -3.22 -21.11 -19.29
CA ILE A 91 -2.56 -21.64 -20.50
C ILE A 91 -1.08 -21.22 -20.55
N GLU A 92 -0.77 -19.96 -20.25
CA GLU A 92 0.62 -19.49 -20.24
C GLU A 92 1.44 -20.15 -19.12
N LEU A 93 0.85 -20.36 -17.95
CA LEU A 93 1.49 -21.09 -16.85
C LEU A 93 1.76 -22.56 -17.23
N GLU A 94 0.81 -23.22 -17.87
CA GLU A 94 0.98 -24.60 -18.35
C GLU A 94 2.07 -24.71 -19.43
N ARG A 95 2.12 -23.76 -20.36
CA ARG A 95 3.20 -23.67 -21.37
C ARG A 95 4.56 -23.51 -20.72
N LEU A 96 4.68 -22.65 -19.71
CA LEU A 96 5.93 -22.44 -18.98
C LEU A 96 6.37 -23.73 -18.26
N ASN A 97 5.43 -24.40 -17.59
CA ASN A 97 5.70 -25.68 -16.92
C ASN A 97 6.12 -26.78 -17.91
N SER A 98 5.50 -26.81 -19.10
CA SER A 98 5.87 -27.77 -20.16
C SER A 98 7.28 -27.54 -20.66
N ILE A 99 7.67 -26.28 -20.90
CA ILE A 99 9.04 -25.93 -21.33
C ILE A 99 10.06 -26.33 -20.25
N GLU A 100 9.78 -26.05 -18.98
CA GLU A 100 10.67 -26.42 -17.89
C GLU A 100 10.82 -27.95 -17.77
N ALA A 101 9.73 -28.71 -17.92
CA ALA A 101 9.77 -30.16 -17.91
C ALA A 101 10.60 -30.73 -19.07
N GLU A 102 10.48 -30.15 -20.26
CA GLU A 102 11.26 -30.52 -21.44
C GLU A 102 12.76 -30.25 -21.25
N GLU A 103 13.12 -29.07 -20.71
CA GLU A 103 14.52 -28.74 -20.39
C GLU A 103 15.11 -29.72 -19.36
N ARG A 104 14.36 -30.06 -18.30
CA ARG A 104 14.80 -31.06 -17.31
C ARG A 104 15.01 -32.44 -17.94
N LEU A 105 14.15 -32.85 -18.88
CA LEU A 105 14.27 -34.12 -19.58
C LEU A 105 15.53 -34.13 -20.46
N LYS A 106 15.77 -33.06 -21.21
CA LYS A 106 16.95 -32.89 -22.04
C LYS A 106 18.25 -32.97 -21.24
N MET A 107 18.30 -32.32 -20.06
CA MET A 107 19.46 -32.41 -19.17
C MET A 107 19.71 -33.84 -18.67
N ARG A 108 18.65 -34.59 -18.38
CA ARG A 108 18.76 -36.00 -17.97
C ARG A 108 19.26 -36.89 -19.11
N GLU A 109 18.76 -36.69 -20.32
CA GLU A 109 19.18 -37.42 -21.52
C GLU A 109 20.65 -37.16 -21.84
N GLU A 110 21.11 -35.90 -21.77
CA GLU A 110 22.52 -35.54 -21.97
C GLU A 110 23.43 -36.22 -20.93
N GLN A 111 23.01 -36.30 -19.67
CA GLN A 111 23.75 -37.01 -18.63
C GLN A 111 23.82 -38.53 -18.90
N CYS A 112 22.74 -39.13 -19.38
CA CYS A 112 22.72 -40.54 -19.76
C CYS A 112 23.71 -40.83 -20.90
N GLU A 113 23.75 -39.97 -21.93
CA GLU A 113 24.69 -40.09 -23.05
C GLU A 113 26.15 -39.86 -22.63
N LYS A 114 26.41 -38.94 -21.69
CA LYS A 114 27.73 -38.80 -21.08
C LYS A 114 28.14 -40.07 -20.31
N GLY A 115 27.22 -40.64 -19.54
CA GLY A 115 27.44 -41.89 -18.80
C GLY A 115 27.76 -43.07 -19.73
N LYS A 116 27.00 -43.21 -20.81
CA LYS A 116 27.20 -44.27 -21.81
C LYS A 116 28.55 -44.15 -22.51
N ARG A 117 28.92 -42.94 -22.95
CA ARG A 117 30.26 -42.67 -23.53
C ARG A 117 31.39 -42.97 -22.56
N ALA A 118 31.25 -42.59 -21.29
CA ALA A 118 32.25 -42.89 -20.27
C ALA A 118 32.40 -44.41 -20.07
N GLN A 119 31.29 -45.15 -20.00
CA GLN A 119 31.30 -46.60 -19.88
C GLN A 119 31.98 -47.28 -21.08
N GLU A 120 31.63 -46.89 -22.31
CA GLU A 120 32.25 -47.41 -23.53
C GLU A 120 33.77 -47.16 -23.54
N ASN A 121 34.18 -45.96 -23.11
CA ASN A 121 35.59 -45.59 -23.02
C ASN A 121 36.35 -46.44 -21.98
N TYR A 122 35.75 -46.70 -20.81
CA TYR A 122 36.33 -47.60 -19.81
C TYR A 122 36.42 -49.05 -20.30
N GLU A 123 35.41 -49.55 -21.01
CA GLU A 123 35.46 -50.89 -21.61
C GLU A 123 36.57 -51.00 -22.67
N GLN A 124 36.76 -49.97 -23.48
CA GLN A 124 37.79 -49.93 -24.51
C GLN A 124 39.19 -49.91 -23.88
N LEU A 125 39.41 -49.05 -22.88
CA LEU A 125 40.66 -48.99 -22.12
C LEU A 125 40.97 -50.33 -21.43
N LEU A 126 39.96 -50.99 -20.85
CA LEU A 126 40.12 -52.30 -20.21
C LEU A 126 40.52 -53.38 -21.22
N LYS A 127 39.94 -53.38 -22.43
CA LYS A 127 40.32 -54.31 -23.51
C LYS A 127 41.77 -54.05 -23.97
N GLU A 128 42.18 -52.80 -24.04
CA GLU A 128 43.54 -52.41 -24.44
C GLU A 128 44.59 -52.82 -23.39
N VAL A 129 44.34 -52.54 -22.10
CA VAL A 129 45.19 -52.98 -20.98
C VAL A 129 45.33 -54.50 -20.93
N LYS A 130 44.25 -55.24 -21.20
CA LYS A 130 44.30 -56.71 -21.28
C LYS A 130 45.14 -57.20 -22.46
N LYS A 131 45.13 -56.48 -23.60
CA LYS A 131 45.91 -56.82 -24.80
C LYS A 131 47.38 -56.45 -24.70
N SER A 132 47.70 -55.35 -24.04
CA SER A 132 49.08 -54.87 -23.96
C SER A 132 49.98 -55.79 -23.14
N GLY A 133 49.41 -56.70 -22.32
CA GLY A 133 50.19 -57.65 -21.50
C GLY A 133 51.12 -56.94 -20.50
N MET A 134 50.98 -55.62 -20.36
CA MET A 134 51.89 -54.71 -19.70
C MET A 134 51.21 -54.27 -18.41
N VAL A 135 50.98 -55.23 -17.50
CA VAL A 135 50.84 -54.85 -16.09
C VAL A 135 52.25 -54.60 -15.57
N GLU A 136 52.89 -53.57 -16.11
CA GLU A 136 54.07 -52.97 -15.50
C GLU A 136 53.61 -52.34 -14.19
N LYS A 137 54.25 -52.76 -13.09
CA LYS A 137 54.08 -52.27 -11.71
C LYS A 137 53.88 -50.75 -11.63
N ILE A 138 54.54 -50.00 -12.53
CA ILE A 138 54.48 -48.55 -12.70
C ILE A 138 53.05 -48.05 -12.93
N THR A 139 52.26 -48.70 -13.79
CA THR A 139 50.86 -48.30 -14.06
C THR A 139 49.94 -48.51 -12.85
N VAL A 140 50.23 -49.52 -12.02
CA VAL A 140 49.48 -49.81 -10.80
C VAL A 140 49.84 -48.81 -9.69
N GLU A 141 51.11 -48.43 -9.57
CA GLU A 141 51.54 -47.37 -8.64
C GLU A 141 50.91 -46.01 -8.98
N GLU A 142 50.85 -45.63 -10.26
CA GLU A 142 50.18 -44.39 -10.70
C GLU A 142 48.66 -44.40 -10.44
N LEU A 143 48.00 -45.56 -10.60
CA LEU A 143 46.59 -45.69 -10.26
C LEU A 143 46.36 -45.58 -8.75
N ARG A 144 47.28 -46.12 -7.92
CA ARG A 144 47.20 -45.97 -6.46
C ARG A 144 47.36 -44.51 -6.04
N THR A 145 48.29 -43.76 -6.62
CA THR A 145 48.47 -42.33 -6.27
C THR A 145 47.25 -41.50 -6.68
N LYS A 146 46.67 -41.74 -7.87
CA LYS A 146 45.43 -41.10 -8.30
C LYS A 146 44.23 -41.45 -7.40
N ASN A 147 44.11 -42.71 -6.96
CA ASN A 147 43.05 -43.09 -6.02
C ASN A 147 43.18 -42.36 -4.68
N VAL A 148 44.39 -42.26 -4.13
CA VAL A 148 44.64 -41.49 -2.89
C VAL A 148 44.30 -40.01 -3.07
N ALA A 149 44.56 -39.42 -4.24
CA ALA A 149 44.19 -38.04 -4.52
C ALA A 149 42.65 -37.87 -4.58
N LEU A 150 41.95 -38.76 -5.29
CA LEU A 150 40.49 -38.77 -5.39
C LEU A 150 39.81 -38.98 -4.02
N GLU A 151 40.36 -39.85 -3.18
CA GLU A 151 39.85 -40.05 -1.81
C GLU A 151 39.93 -38.77 -0.98
N ARG A 152 40.99 -37.97 -1.13
CA ARG A 152 41.09 -36.66 -0.46
C ARG A 152 40.04 -35.68 -0.98
N GLU A 153 39.89 -35.55 -2.29
CA GLU A 153 38.88 -34.68 -2.89
C GLU A 153 37.45 -35.06 -2.45
N ILE A 154 37.15 -36.37 -2.38
CA ILE A 154 35.86 -36.88 -1.87
C ILE A 154 35.64 -36.48 -0.41
N CYS A 155 36.68 -36.51 0.43
CA CYS A 155 36.60 -36.06 1.81
C CYS A 155 36.29 -34.55 1.90
N GLU A 156 36.99 -33.72 1.14
CA GLU A 156 36.76 -32.27 1.09
C GLU A 156 35.34 -31.93 0.61
N LEU A 157 34.86 -32.62 -0.43
CA LEU A 157 33.50 -32.46 -0.94
C LEU A 157 32.43 -32.84 0.10
N LYS A 158 32.66 -33.88 0.91
CA LYS A 158 31.75 -34.25 2.01
C LYS A 158 31.68 -33.16 3.08
N GLU A 159 32.81 -32.55 3.43
CA GLU A 159 32.84 -31.44 4.37
C GLU A 159 32.14 -30.20 3.82
N PHE A 160 32.38 -29.87 2.54
CA PHE A 160 31.71 -28.76 1.88
C PHE A 160 30.19 -28.97 1.81
N LYS A 161 29.73 -30.19 1.50
CA LYS A 161 28.31 -30.55 1.54
C LYS A 161 27.70 -30.35 2.92
N LYS A 162 28.43 -30.69 3.99
CA LYS A 162 27.97 -30.45 5.37
C LYS A 162 27.81 -28.96 5.65
N LYS A 163 28.78 -28.12 5.24
CA LYS A 163 28.71 -26.66 5.39
C LYS A 163 27.49 -26.07 4.65
N ILE A 164 27.26 -26.46 3.40
CA ILE A 164 26.07 -26.02 2.63
C ILE A 164 24.78 -26.42 3.34
N LEU A 165 24.72 -27.63 3.92
CA LEU A 165 23.52 -28.10 4.61
C LEU A 165 23.26 -27.29 5.89
N ASP A 166 24.30 -26.91 6.63
CA ASP A 166 24.18 -26.07 7.82
C ASP A 166 23.84 -24.60 7.46
N GLU A 167 24.41 -24.05 6.39
CA GLU A 167 23.99 -22.76 5.82
C GLU A 167 22.53 -22.78 5.33
N GLY A 168 22.09 -23.91 4.76
CA GLY A 168 20.69 -24.11 4.38
C GLY A 168 19.74 -23.96 5.58
N LYS A 169 20.12 -24.46 6.76
CA LYS A 169 19.33 -24.32 8.00
C LYS A 169 19.28 -22.87 8.46
N SER A 170 20.40 -22.15 8.45
CA SER A 170 20.42 -20.74 8.87
C SER A 170 19.59 -19.86 7.92
N VAL A 171 19.59 -20.17 6.62
CA VAL A 171 18.73 -19.48 5.64
C VAL A 171 17.24 -19.73 5.92
N VAL A 172 16.84 -20.93 6.35
CA VAL A 172 15.45 -21.20 6.75
C VAL A 172 15.06 -20.40 8.00
N GLU A 173 15.94 -20.33 9.00
CA GLU A 173 15.70 -19.52 10.21
C GLU A 173 15.59 -18.03 9.88
N LEU A 174 16.46 -17.51 9.00
CA LEU A 174 16.38 -16.13 8.53
C LEU A 174 15.07 -15.84 7.78
N ARG A 175 14.62 -16.75 6.91
CA ARG A 175 13.32 -16.63 6.24
C ARG A 175 12.16 -16.60 7.23
N ALA A 176 12.22 -17.39 8.30
CA ALA A 176 11.20 -17.37 9.35
C ALA A 176 11.18 -16.02 10.09
N LYS A 177 12.36 -15.48 10.45
CA LYS A 177 12.47 -14.15 11.09
C LYS A 177 11.95 -13.02 10.19
N ILE A 178 12.25 -13.08 8.89
CA ILE A 178 11.73 -12.09 7.91
C ILE A 178 10.20 -12.12 7.88
N ARG A 179 9.57 -13.30 7.87
CA ARG A 179 8.10 -13.41 7.88
C ARG A 179 7.47 -12.77 9.11
N VAL A 180 8.02 -13.03 10.30
CA VAL A 180 7.49 -12.45 11.55
C VAL A 180 7.58 -10.93 11.53
N LEU A 181 8.70 -10.37 11.06
CA LEU A 181 8.87 -8.92 10.94
C LEU A 181 7.93 -8.29 9.90
N GLU A 182 7.62 -9.00 8.83
CA GLU A 182 6.63 -8.54 7.83
C GLU A 182 5.22 -8.49 8.42
N GLU A 183 4.83 -9.48 9.22
CA GLU A 183 3.54 -9.51 9.92
C GLU A 183 3.42 -8.39 10.97
N GLU A 184 4.47 -8.17 11.77
CA GLU A 184 4.54 -7.07 12.75
C GLU A 184 4.42 -5.70 12.07
N LYS A 185 5.14 -5.50 10.95
CA LYS A 185 5.06 -4.26 10.16
C LYS A 185 3.65 -3.98 9.64
N VAL A 186 2.89 -5.01 9.28
CA VAL A 186 1.47 -4.85 8.88
C VAL A 186 0.62 -4.41 10.07
N GLY A 187 0.86 -5.00 11.26
CA GLY A 187 0.23 -4.59 12.51
C GLY A 187 0.48 -3.12 12.84
N ASP A 188 1.75 -2.69 12.84
CA ASP A 188 2.14 -1.30 13.12
C ASP A 188 1.51 -0.32 12.13
N LYS A 189 1.45 -0.69 10.85
CA LYS A 189 0.81 0.13 9.82
C LYS A 189 -0.68 0.32 10.11
N SER A 190 -1.38 -0.74 10.52
CA SER A 190 -2.80 -0.66 10.89
C SER A 190 -3.04 0.20 12.15
N ALA A 191 -2.16 0.10 13.15
CA ALA A 191 -2.23 0.91 14.36
C ALA A 191 -2.00 2.40 14.06
N LEU A 192 -1.02 2.68 13.19
CA LEU A 192 -0.75 4.04 12.70
C LEU A 192 -1.94 4.62 11.94
N ASP A 193 -2.58 3.84 11.06
CA ASP A 193 -3.75 4.29 10.32
C ASP A 193 -4.94 4.56 11.26
N SER A 194 -5.15 3.75 12.29
CA SER A 194 -6.15 3.99 13.34
C SER A 194 -5.90 5.28 14.13
N LEU A 195 -4.64 5.58 14.46
CA LEU A 195 -4.26 6.83 15.14
C LEU A 195 -4.50 8.05 14.25
N ASN A 196 -4.19 7.96 12.95
CA ASN A 196 -4.44 9.05 12.01
C ASN A 196 -5.92 9.41 11.92
N VAL A 197 -6.82 8.41 11.88
CA VAL A 197 -8.28 8.63 11.87
C VAL A 197 -8.71 9.37 13.14
N LYS A 198 -8.28 8.91 14.33
CA LYS A 198 -8.59 9.57 15.59
C LYS A 198 -8.06 11.01 15.66
N ASN A 199 -6.90 11.27 15.08
CA ASN A 199 -6.35 12.63 15.03
C ASN A 199 -7.19 13.56 14.15
N ILE A 200 -7.69 13.07 13.00
CA ILE A 200 -8.61 13.83 12.13
C ILE A 200 -9.92 14.13 12.87
N GLU A 201 -10.52 13.14 13.55
CA GLU A 201 -11.75 13.33 14.34
C GLU A 201 -11.55 14.39 15.45
N LEU A 202 -10.40 14.35 16.13
CA LEU A 202 -10.06 15.31 17.18
C LEU A 202 -9.86 16.72 16.62
N GLU A 203 -9.17 16.86 15.48
CA GLU A 203 -9.00 18.15 14.80
C GLU A 203 -10.35 18.76 14.40
N GLU A 204 -11.28 17.95 13.89
CA GLU A 204 -12.65 18.39 13.58
C GLU A 204 -13.43 18.81 14.84
N ALA A 205 -13.32 18.05 15.93
CA ALA A 205 -13.97 18.39 17.20
C ALA A 205 -13.43 19.71 17.78
N VAL A 206 -12.10 19.90 17.75
CA VAL A 206 -11.47 21.16 18.17
C VAL A 206 -11.95 22.33 17.33
N LYS A 207 -12.04 22.16 16.00
CA LYS A 207 -12.56 23.20 15.10
C LYS A 207 -14.00 23.58 15.45
N LYS A 208 -14.88 22.61 15.73
CA LYS A 208 -16.26 22.86 16.17
C LYS A 208 -16.28 23.63 17.51
N ASN A 209 -15.50 23.21 18.49
CA ASN A 209 -15.44 23.88 19.79
C ASN A 209 -14.94 25.33 19.66
N LEU A 210 -13.96 25.59 18.80
CA LEU A 210 -13.50 26.95 18.52
C LEU A 210 -14.61 27.84 17.97
N THR A 211 -15.46 27.32 17.06
CA THR A 211 -16.61 28.08 16.55
C THR A 211 -17.65 28.38 17.62
N VAL A 212 -17.89 27.44 18.55
CA VAL A 212 -18.80 27.65 19.69
C VAL A 212 -18.24 28.70 20.66
N ILE A 213 -16.95 28.61 21.01
CA ILE A 213 -16.28 29.59 21.88
C ILE A 213 -16.37 31.00 21.27
N GLU A 214 -16.17 31.13 19.96
CA GLU A 214 -16.28 32.42 19.30
C GLU A 214 -17.72 32.97 19.33
N GLY A 215 -18.73 32.12 19.13
CA GLY A 215 -20.14 32.50 19.29
C GLY A 215 -20.44 33.03 20.70
N LEU A 216 -19.99 32.32 21.74
CA LEU A 216 -20.17 32.73 23.14
C LEU A 216 -19.45 34.05 23.47
N ARG A 217 -18.27 34.29 22.88
CA ARG A 217 -17.56 35.57 23.04
C ARG A 217 -18.36 36.74 22.48
N ILE A 218 -18.97 36.57 21.31
CA ILE A 218 -19.82 37.60 20.69
C ILE A 218 -21.04 37.89 21.57
N GLU A 219 -21.68 36.85 22.10
CA GLU A 219 -22.84 36.99 22.99
C GLU A 219 -22.48 37.69 24.31
N ASN A 220 -21.37 37.30 24.95
CA ASN A 220 -20.87 38.00 26.13
C ASN A 220 -20.55 39.47 25.88
N GLY A 221 -20.06 39.80 24.67
CA GLY A 221 -19.88 41.20 24.25
C GLY A 221 -21.19 41.98 24.28
N LYS A 222 -22.26 41.42 23.70
CA LYS A 222 -23.59 42.03 23.71
C LYS A 222 -24.16 42.21 25.11
N LEU A 223 -24.06 41.17 25.96
CA LEU A 223 -24.51 41.25 27.34
C LEU A 223 -23.75 42.32 28.15
N THR A 224 -22.47 42.51 27.86
CA THR A 224 -21.67 43.58 28.49
C THR A 224 -22.17 44.97 28.08
N ASP A 225 -22.48 45.15 26.79
CA ASP A 225 -23.05 46.40 26.26
C ASP A 225 -24.43 46.68 26.89
N GLU A 226 -25.33 45.70 26.92
CA GLU A 226 -26.66 45.80 27.55
C GLU A 226 -26.57 46.12 29.05
N THR A 227 -25.61 45.50 29.76
CA THR A 227 -25.34 45.78 31.18
C THR A 227 -24.92 47.24 31.40
N HIS A 228 -24.07 47.78 30.50
CA HIS A 228 -23.66 49.19 30.56
C HIS A 228 -24.83 50.14 30.26
N GLU A 229 -25.68 49.82 29.29
CA GLU A 229 -26.89 50.60 28.98
C GLU A 229 -27.84 50.64 30.18
N LEU A 230 -28.14 49.50 30.79
CA LEU A 230 -28.97 49.41 32.00
C LEU A 230 -28.39 50.22 33.16
N LYS A 231 -27.08 50.13 33.38
CA LYS A 231 -26.39 50.93 34.41
C LYS A 231 -26.59 52.43 34.16
N THR A 232 -26.43 52.87 32.92
CA THR A 232 -26.62 54.28 32.52
C THR A 232 -28.07 54.74 32.76
N LEU A 233 -29.05 53.89 32.43
CA LEU A 233 -30.47 54.17 32.68
C LEU A 233 -30.78 54.26 34.18
N PHE A 234 -30.21 53.37 34.99
CA PHE A 234 -30.38 53.36 36.44
C PHE A 234 -29.81 54.63 37.08
N GLU A 235 -28.59 55.03 36.71
CA GLU A 235 -27.98 56.30 37.17
C GLU A 235 -28.84 57.52 36.78
N SER A 236 -29.46 57.51 35.59
CA SER A 236 -30.39 58.57 35.17
C SER A 236 -31.71 58.55 35.97
N LEU A 237 -32.21 57.38 36.37
CA LEU A 237 -33.42 57.25 37.18
C LEU A 237 -33.16 57.77 38.61
N GLU A 238 -32.05 57.38 39.21
CA GLU A 238 -31.62 57.81 40.54
C GLU A 238 -31.48 59.34 40.61
N ARG A 239 -30.95 59.97 39.55
CA ARG A 239 -30.88 61.43 39.43
C ARG A 239 -32.27 62.07 39.44
N ARG A 240 -33.20 61.58 38.60
CA ARG A 240 -34.59 62.10 38.55
C ARG A 240 -35.32 61.90 39.87
N TYR A 241 -35.14 60.76 40.53
CA TYR A 241 -35.73 60.50 41.84
C TYR A 241 -35.20 61.46 42.90
N SER A 242 -33.90 61.74 42.89
CA SER A 242 -33.28 62.73 43.77
C SER A 242 -33.83 64.15 43.53
N GLU A 243 -34.01 64.55 42.28
CA GLU A 243 -34.65 65.83 41.91
C GLU A 243 -36.11 65.89 42.40
N LEU A 244 -36.87 64.82 42.22
CA LEU A 244 -38.25 64.72 42.69
C LEU A 244 -38.34 64.84 44.22
N ARG A 245 -37.45 64.16 44.95
CA ARG A 245 -37.36 64.23 46.41
C ARG A 245 -37.10 65.66 46.90
N VAL A 246 -36.19 66.39 46.25
CA VAL A 246 -35.94 67.81 46.58
C VAL A 246 -37.18 68.66 46.29
N SER A 247 -37.86 68.39 45.18
CA SER A 247 -39.11 69.07 44.79
C SER A 247 -40.23 68.84 45.82
N ASP A 248 -40.38 67.62 46.31
CA ASP A 248 -41.36 67.22 47.32
C ASP A 248 -41.13 67.91 48.66
N VAL A 249 -39.89 67.94 49.15
CA VAL A 249 -39.53 68.70 50.37
C VAL A 249 -39.88 70.18 50.21
N LYS A 250 -39.55 70.78 49.06
CA LYS A 250 -39.87 72.18 48.79
C LYS A 250 -41.38 72.44 48.71
N LEU A 251 -42.14 71.52 48.12
CA LEU A 251 -43.60 71.61 48.07
C LEU A 251 -44.20 71.52 49.48
N LYS A 252 -43.72 70.58 50.30
CA LYS A 252 -44.12 70.42 51.70
C LYS A 252 -43.82 71.67 52.52
N GLU A 253 -42.64 72.28 52.34
CA GLU A 253 -42.27 73.56 52.95
C GLU A 253 -43.21 74.70 52.52
N ASN A 254 -43.64 74.75 51.26
CA ASN A 254 -44.57 75.77 50.77
C ASN A 254 -46.01 75.58 51.30
N ILE A 255 -46.46 74.34 51.53
CA ILE A 255 -47.81 74.02 52.02
C ILE A 255 -47.93 74.25 53.54
N MET A 256 -46.87 74.00 54.31
CA MET A 256 -46.90 74.06 55.78
C MET A 256 -47.39 75.42 56.35
N PRO A 257 -46.99 76.59 55.80
CA PRO A 257 -47.54 77.89 56.20
C PRO A 257 -49.05 78.03 55.95
N LEU A 258 -49.56 77.46 54.84
CA LEU A 258 -50.98 77.52 54.47
C LEU A 258 -51.88 76.72 55.41
N MET A 259 -51.31 75.71 56.09
CA MET A 259 -52.03 74.92 57.09
C MET A 259 -51.93 75.51 58.50
N SER A 260 -51.11 76.55 58.70
CA SER A 260 -50.88 77.19 60.01
C SER A 260 -51.67 78.48 60.23
N GLU A 261 -52.60 78.82 59.33
CA GLU A 261 -53.37 80.06 59.40
C GLU A 261 -54.87 79.75 59.25
N ASP A 262 -55.49 79.37 60.37
CA ASP A 262 -56.85 79.81 60.72
C ASP A 262 -57.13 79.50 62.20
N ASP A 263 -57.32 80.58 62.96
CA ASP A 263 -58.14 80.59 64.16
C ASP A 263 -59.59 80.21 63.75
N SER A 264 -59.93 78.92 63.80
CA SER A 264 -61.33 78.49 63.63
C SER A 264 -61.76 77.51 64.70
N ASP A 265 -62.34 78.10 65.75
CA ASP A 265 -63.27 77.49 66.68
C ASP A 265 -64.51 77.01 65.92
N CYS A 266 -64.51 75.77 65.43
CA CYS A 266 -65.70 75.02 65.05
C CYS A 266 -65.41 73.51 65.14
N GLY A 267 -66.06 72.86 66.10
CA GLY A 267 -65.80 71.47 66.45
C GLY A 267 -66.33 70.40 65.50
N ASN A 268 -65.91 69.19 65.84
CA ASN A 268 -66.51 67.88 65.59
C ASN A 268 -66.41 67.35 64.15
N THR A 269 -65.59 66.32 63.92
CA THR A 269 -65.97 64.91 64.10
C THR A 269 -64.74 64.05 63.76
N GLU A 270 -64.27 63.28 64.74
CA GLU A 270 -63.23 62.28 64.57
C GLU A 270 -63.64 61.26 63.51
N VAL A 271 -62.89 61.19 62.41
CA VAL A 271 -62.81 60.00 61.57
C VAL A 271 -61.35 59.63 61.50
N GLU A 272 -60.99 58.75 62.43
CA GLU A 272 -59.73 58.03 62.53
C GLU A 272 -59.59 57.15 61.28
N LEU A 273 -58.89 57.66 60.25
CA LEU A 273 -58.47 56.84 59.12
C LEU A 273 -57.23 56.07 59.55
N ASN A 274 -57.45 54.86 60.05
CA ASN A 274 -56.42 53.85 60.28
C ASN A 274 -55.63 53.63 58.98
N LEU A 275 -54.43 54.22 58.93
CA LEU A 275 -53.48 54.11 57.83
C LEU A 275 -52.49 52.94 58.05
N GLU A 276 -52.89 51.95 58.85
CA GLU A 276 -52.07 50.80 59.23
C GLU A 276 -52.18 49.62 58.23
N ASP A 277 -53.03 49.70 57.20
CA ASP A 277 -53.58 48.49 56.53
C ASP A 277 -53.27 48.32 55.03
N VAL A 278 -52.31 49.05 54.43
CA VAL A 278 -52.09 48.98 52.95
C VAL A 278 -50.69 48.59 52.48
N LEU A 279 -49.69 48.41 53.34
CA LEU A 279 -48.36 47.98 52.87
C LEU A 279 -47.79 46.81 53.67
N ALA A 280 -48.47 45.66 53.56
CA ALA A 280 -47.80 44.37 53.72
C ALA A 280 -46.86 44.14 52.53
N VAL A 281 -45.70 44.80 52.55
CA VAL A 281 -44.55 44.40 51.75
C VAL A 281 -44.15 43.03 52.29
N LYS A 282 -44.44 41.98 51.52
CA LYS A 282 -43.87 40.67 51.78
C LYS A 282 -42.37 40.80 51.60
N ASP A 283 -41.63 40.50 52.67
CA ASP A 283 -40.19 40.29 52.62
C ASP A 283 -39.90 39.30 51.49
N GLU A 284 -39.18 39.76 50.46
CA GLU A 284 -38.67 38.86 49.45
C GLU A 284 -37.69 37.91 50.12
N GLU A 285 -37.92 36.61 49.93
CA GLU A 285 -37.04 35.55 50.36
C GLU A 285 -35.63 35.85 49.85
N ASP A 286 -34.68 35.90 50.79
CA ASP A 286 -33.25 35.89 50.54
C ASP A 286 -32.91 34.58 49.81
N VAL A 287 -32.89 34.65 48.47
CA VAL A 287 -32.59 33.51 47.61
C VAL A 287 -31.08 33.25 47.65
N GLY A 288 -30.70 32.45 48.65
CA GLY A 288 -29.76 31.35 48.51
C GLY A 288 -28.31 31.72 48.21
N ASP A 289 -27.49 31.66 49.25
CA ASP A 289 -26.09 31.26 49.14
C ASP A 289 -26.00 29.93 48.40
N TYR A 290 -25.72 29.99 47.09
CA TYR A 290 -25.23 28.83 46.35
C TYR A 290 -23.79 28.59 46.79
N GLU A 291 -23.64 27.71 47.79
CA GLU A 291 -22.39 27.02 48.05
C GLU A 291 -21.94 26.35 46.74
N LEU A 292 -20.95 26.95 46.09
CA LEU A 292 -20.18 26.32 45.04
C LEU A 292 -19.44 25.15 45.67
N GLU A 293 -20.09 23.98 45.62
CA GLU A 293 -19.50 22.68 45.84
C GLU A 293 -18.36 22.51 44.83
N ASN A 294 -17.16 22.92 45.25
CA ASN A 294 -15.94 22.58 44.54
C ASN A 294 -15.78 21.07 44.67
N ASP A 295 -16.24 20.37 43.64
CA ASP A 295 -15.98 18.96 43.36
C ASP A 295 -14.46 18.74 43.29
N THR A 296 -13.87 18.64 44.48
CA THR A 296 -12.50 18.26 44.71
C THR A 296 -12.54 16.75 44.71
N GLY A 297 -12.66 16.17 43.52
CA GLY A 297 -12.65 14.74 43.32
C GLY A 297 -11.50 14.11 44.09
N GLU A 298 -11.84 13.31 45.10
CA GLU A 298 -10.87 12.49 45.82
C GLU A 298 -10.13 11.60 44.81
N PRO A 299 -8.79 11.54 44.88
CA PRO A 299 -8.05 10.64 44.04
C PRO A 299 -8.35 9.19 44.43
N VAL A 300 -8.98 8.46 43.52
CA VAL A 300 -9.19 7.01 43.58
C VAL A 300 -7.84 6.33 43.89
N PRO A 301 -7.72 5.52 44.95
CA PRO A 301 -6.50 4.79 45.23
C PRO A 301 -6.37 3.64 44.23
N PHE A 302 -5.53 3.82 43.22
CA PHE A 302 -5.08 2.73 42.38
C PHE A 302 -4.23 1.77 43.22
N HIS A 303 -4.81 0.60 43.50
CA HIS A 303 -4.10 -0.56 43.99
C HIS A 303 -3.06 -0.97 42.92
N ARG A 304 -1.80 -0.53 43.13
CA ARG A 304 -0.66 -1.02 42.36
C ARG A 304 -0.16 -2.29 43.01
N ASN A 305 -0.30 -3.37 42.27
CA ASN A 305 0.34 -4.64 42.56
C ASN A 305 1.86 -4.45 42.36
N GLU A 306 2.61 -4.98 43.31
CA GLU A 306 4.06 -5.17 43.26
C GLU A 306 4.46 -5.88 41.95
N ASP A 307 5.47 -5.39 41.24
CA ASP A 307 6.79 -6.01 41.29
C ASP A 307 7.82 -5.39 40.34
N THR A 308 9.09 -5.65 40.68
CA THR A 308 10.33 -5.50 39.89
C THR A 308 10.96 -4.12 39.72
N HIS A 309 11.85 -3.86 40.68
CA HIS A 309 13.02 -3.00 40.61
C HIS A 309 13.80 -3.10 39.29
N TYR A 310 14.17 -1.95 38.71
CA TYR A 310 15.57 -1.65 38.35
C TYR A 310 15.73 -0.14 38.11
N SER A 311 16.53 0.48 38.98
CA SER A 311 16.99 1.86 38.90
C SER A 311 18.17 1.96 37.92
N VAL A 312 18.23 2.98 37.05
CA VAL A 312 19.51 3.66 36.69
C VAL A 312 19.24 5.12 36.28
N ASP A 313 19.88 5.98 37.07
CA ASP A 313 20.41 7.34 36.89
C ASP A 313 20.02 8.26 35.73
N ALA A 314 19.73 9.49 36.16
CA ALA A 314 19.74 10.74 35.42
C ALA A 314 21.17 11.23 35.13
N GLY A 315 21.36 11.82 33.95
CA GLY A 315 22.60 12.48 33.54
C GLY A 315 22.38 13.47 32.39
N THR A 316 21.89 14.66 32.74
CA THR A 316 22.27 16.00 32.26
C THR A 316 23.02 16.13 30.91
N ALA A 317 22.46 16.87 29.94
CA ALA A 317 23.00 18.17 29.46
C ALA A 317 22.59 18.57 28.02
N GLN A 318 22.08 19.80 27.94
CA GLN A 318 22.38 20.85 26.94
C GLN A 318 21.96 20.69 25.47
N SER A 319 20.94 21.48 25.13
CA SER A 319 20.70 22.03 23.79
C SER A 319 21.82 23.01 23.37
N PRO A 320 22.03 23.19 22.05
CA PRO A 320 22.32 24.53 21.56
C PRO A 320 21.46 24.98 20.37
N LYS A 321 21.13 26.27 20.47
CA LYS A 321 20.51 27.21 19.54
C LYS A 321 20.95 27.12 18.06
N LYS A 322 19.95 27.24 17.20
CA LYS A 322 19.76 28.24 16.12
C LYS A 322 21.03 28.84 15.49
N GLY A 323 21.25 28.54 14.20
CA GLY A 323 22.11 29.28 13.29
C GLY A 323 21.63 29.14 11.84
N ASN A 324 21.19 30.25 11.25
CA ASN A 324 20.81 30.42 9.84
C ASN A 324 22.04 30.79 9.00
N LYS A 325 21.91 30.67 7.65
CA LYS A 325 22.86 30.93 6.53
C LYS A 325 23.51 29.63 6.03
N GLY A 326 23.58 29.30 4.74
CA GLY A 326 23.31 29.98 3.48
C GLY A 326 24.10 29.22 2.40
N GLU A 327 23.56 29.11 1.19
CA GLU A 327 24.22 28.75 -0.08
C GLU A 327 25.27 27.63 -0.12
N ALA A 328 24.91 26.51 -0.76
CA ALA A 328 25.85 25.75 -1.58
C ALA A 328 25.13 25.19 -2.81
N VAL A 329 25.47 25.80 -3.94
CA VAL A 329 25.22 25.37 -5.31
C VAL A 329 26.02 24.10 -5.60
N GLY A 330 25.44 23.13 -6.30
CA GLY A 330 26.24 22.25 -7.16
C GLY A 330 25.85 20.77 -7.22
N ALA A 331 25.40 20.37 -8.42
CA ALA A 331 25.64 19.07 -9.07
C ALA A 331 25.01 17.81 -8.45
N LEU A 332 24.02 17.22 -9.12
CA LEU A 332 24.23 16.24 -10.22
C LEU A 332 22.87 15.65 -10.65
N GLY A 333 22.04 16.45 -11.33
CA GLY A 333 20.80 15.96 -11.95
C GLY A 333 21.08 15.44 -13.36
N VAL A 334 21.42 14.15 -13.51
CA VAL A 334 21.53 13.51 -14.82
C VAL A 334 20.12 13.21 -15.32
N LYS A 335 19.60 14.09 -16.18
CA LYS A 335 18.32 13.97 -16.88
C LYS A 335 18.58 13.28 -18.22
N PHE A 336 18.32 11.98 -18.33
CA PHE A 336 18.36 11.29 -19.62
C PHE A 336 17.12 11.68 -20.44
N LYS A 337 17.34 12.51 -21.46
CA LYS A 337 16.38 12.85 -22.51
C LYS A 337 16.63 11.87 -23.66
N LEU A 338 15.70 10.94 -23.91
CA LEU A 338 15.75 10.06 -25.07
C LEU A 338 14.91 10.71 -26.18
N GLU A 339 15.55 11.48 -27.05
CA GLU A 339 14.95 11.90 -28.32
C GLU A 339 15.09 10.74 -29.31
N LYS A 340 13.94 10.21 -29.75
CA LYS A 340 13.87 9.14 -30.75
C LYS A 340 13.61 9.79 -32.09
N GLU A 341 14.70 9.97 -32.83
CA GLU A 341 14.75 10.40 -34.23
C GLU A 341 14.09 9.32 -35.11
N ILE A 342 13.02 9.70 -35.82
CA ILE A 342 12.36 8.86 -36.81
C ILE A 342 12.93 9.26 -38.17
N VAL A 343 13.70 8.35 -38.77
CA VAL A 343 14.22 8.49 -40.13
C VAL A 343 13.10 8.08 -41.09
N ASP A 344 12.58 9.05 -41.84
CA ASP A 344 11.73 8.81 -43.01
C ASP A 344 12.62 8.34 -44.18
N LEU A 345 12.37 7.13 -44.69
CA LEU A 345 12.93 6.66 -45.95
C LEU A 345 11.80 6.64 -46.98
N GLY A 346 11.82 7.66 -47.85
CA GLY A 346 11.09 7.64 -49.10
C GLY A 346 11.72 6.64 -50.09
N GLY A 347 10.88 6.11 -50.97
CA GLY A 347 11.24 5.27 -52.09
C GLY A 347 10.07 5.14 -53.04
N ASP A 348 9.99 6.08 -53.99
CA ASP A 348 9.24 5.98 -55.24
C ASP A 348 9.74 4.78 -56.06
N ASP A 349 8.81 4.04 -56.66
CA ASP A 349 8.95 3.57 -58.04
C ASP A 349 7.57 3.19 -58.59
N ASP A 350 7.17 3.93 -59.62
CA ASP A 350 6.08 3.64 -60.54
C ASP A 350 6.35 2.32 -61.31
N ASP A 351 5.32 1.51 -61.58
CA ASP A 351 4.68 1.45 -62.90
C ASP A 351 3.77 0.20 -63.10
N ALA A 352 2.67 0.45 -63.82
CA ALA A 352 1.97 -0.43 -64.76
C ALA A 352 1.51 -1.88 -64.42
N ARG A 353 0.17 -2.00 -64.29
CA ARG A 353 -0.72 -2.72 -65.24
C ARG A 353 -0.72 -4.27 -65.28
N CYS A 354 -1.77 -4.90 -64.73
CA CYS A 354 -2.80 -5.72 -65.43
C CYS A 354 -3.59 -6.67 -64.49
N PRO A 355 -4.81 -7.11 -64.87
CA PRO A 355 -5.84 -7.53 -63.93
C PRO A 355 -6.08 -9.05 -63.84
N SER A 356 -6.80 -9.41 -62.77
CA SER A 356 -7.62 -10.62 -62.55
C SER A 356 -6.94 -11.99 -62.57
N GLN A 357 -7.11 -12.73 -61.47
CA GLN A 357 -7.92 -13.97 -61.40
C GLN A 357 -7.28 -14.98 -60.42
N GLY A 358 -8.02 -15.35 -59.36
CA GLY A 358 -7.88 -16.66 -58.73
C GLY A 358 -7.50 -16.69 -57.25
N LEU A 359 -8.40 -17.31 -56.49
CA LEU A 359 -8.13 -18.20 -55.35
C LEU A 359 -7.81 -17.58 -53.99
N HIS A 360 -8.91 -17.35 -53.27
CA HIS A 360 -9.18 -17.85 -51.92
C HIS A 360 -8.03 -18.60 -51.21
N GLY A 361 -7.49 -17.99 -50.15
CA GLY A 361 -6.91 -18.70 -49.01
C GLY A 361 -5.50 -18.26 -48.61
N GLU A 362 -5.37 -17.18 -47.84
CA GLU A 362 -4.18 -16.96 -46.99
C GLU A 362 -4.45 -15.85 -45.97
N LYS A 363 -4.81 -16.25 -44.73
CA LYS A 363 -4.93 -15.35 -43.57
C LYS A 363 -4.00 -15.74 -42.41
N THR A 364 -3.05 -16.64 -42.66
CA THR A 364 -2.21 -17.28 -41.64
C THR A 364 -0.75 -16.81 -41.64
N ASN A 365 -0.32 -16.00 -42.61
CA ASN A 365 1.11 -15.62 -42.74
C ASN A 365 1.51 -14.36 -41.97
N SER A 366 0.57 -13.48 -41.58
CA SER A 366 0.91 -12.26 -40.82
C SER A 366 1.25 -12.51 -39.35
N GLN A 367 0.79 -13.63 -38.77
CA GLN A 367 1.08 -13.97 -37.37
C GLN A 367 2.46 -14.63 -37.20
N ILE A 368 2.94 -15.37 -38.20
CA ILE A 368 4.24 -16.06 -38.19
C ILE A 368 5.42 -15.05 -38.32
N ILE A 369 5.20 -13.90 -38.95
CA ILE A 369 6.24 -12.86 -39.09
C ILE A 369 6.44 -12.10 -37.76
N ALA A 370 5.38 -11.85 -36.99
CA ALA A 370 5.47 -11.23 -35.67
C ALA A 370 6.13 -12.15 -34.62
N GLU A 371 5.83 -13.46 -34.66
CA GLU A 371 6.43 -14.45 -33.76
C GLU A 371 7.94 -14.66 -34.02
N ASN A 372 8.37 -14.59 -35.29
CA ASN A 372 9.80 -14.64 -35.65
C ASN A 372 10.59 -13.42 -35.17
N GLU A 373 9.96 -12.26 -35.06
CA GLU A 373 10.62 -11.05 -34.55
C GLU A 373 10.88 -11.11 -33.04
N HIS A 374 9.97 -11.75 -32.29
CA HIS A 374 10.15 -11.98 -30.85
C HIS A 374 11.22 -13.03 -30.56
N LEU A 375 11.30 -14.09 -31.39
CA LEU A 375 12.35 -15.12 -31.28
C LEU A 375 13.74 -14.51 -31.49
N LYS A 376 13.89 -13.61 -32.47
CA LYS A 376 15.15 -12.88 -32.73
C LYS A 376 15.55 -11.96 -31.57
N ARG A 377 14.59 -11.31 -30.89
CA ARG A 377 14.85 -10.48 -29.69
C ARG A 377 15.34 -11.32 -28.50
N VAL A 378 14.74 -12.49 -28.27
CA VAL A 378 15.16 -13.42 -27.21
C VAL A 378 16.55 -14.00 -27.48
N GLU A 379 16.85 -14.34 -28.74
CA GLU A 379 18.17 -14.86 -29.12
C GLU A 379 19.28 -13.80 -29.00
N LEU A 380 18.99 -12.53 -29.32
CA LEU A 380 19.92 -11.42 -29.12
C LEU A 380 20.23 -11.20 -27.62
N ILE A 381 19.25 -11.35 -26.74
CA ILE A 381 19.44 -11.24 -25.27
C ILE A 381 20.27 -12.42 -24.74
N LYS A 382 20.07 -13.64 -25.26
CA LYS A 382 20.91 -14.81 -24.92
C LYS A 382 22.36 -14.62 -25.37
N ARG A 383 22.59 -14.12 -26.59
CA ARG A 383 23.96 -13.90 -27.10
C ARG A 383 24.69 -12.78 -26.34
N LYS A 384 23.96 -11.75 -25.90
CA LYS A 384 24.51 -10.67 -25.06
C LYS A 384 24.91 -11.13 -23.65
N ARG A 385 24.15 -12.07 -23.05
CA ARG A 385 24.55 -12.71 -21.76
C ARG A 385 25.71 -13.70 -21.89
N ALA A 386 25.99 -14.24 -23.07
CA ALA A 386 27.11 -15.16 -23.30
C ALA A 386 28.44 -14.43 -23.55
N SER A 387 28.42 -13.17 -24.03
CA SER A 387 29.63 -12.37 -24.24
C SER A 387 30.18 -11.70 -22.97
N ASP A 388 29.38 -11.58 -21.90
CA ASP A 388 29.81 -11.02 -20.61
C ASP A 388 30.47 -12.06 -19.69
N ILE A 389 30.58 -13.31 -20.12
CA ILE A 389 31.37 -14.34 -19.44
C ILE A 389 32.65 -14.51 -20.26
N GLN A 390 33.68 -13.72 -19.96
CA GLN A 390 35.04 -14.02 -20.42
C GLN A 390 35.43 -15.42 -19.91
N PRO A 391 35.64 -16.40 -20.79
CA PRO A 391 36.35 -17.61 -20.40
C PRO A 391 37.84 -17.26 -20.45
N SER A 392 38.47 -17.12 -19.29
CA SER A 392 39.94 -17.14 -19.21
C SER A 392 40.42 -18.54 -19.58
N THR A 393 40.60 -18.79 -20.88
CA THR A 393 41.40 -19.91 -21.38
C THR A 393 42.87 -19.50 -21.37
N SER A 394 43.59 -19.89 -20.32
CA SER A 394 45.05 -19.90 -20.35
C SER A 394 45.54 -21.22 -20.95
N THR A 395 46.09 -21.11 -22.15
CA THR A 395 46.82 -22.15 -22.87
C THR A 395 48.04 -22.60 -22.08
N CYS A 396 48.12 -23.90 -21.73
CA CYS A 396 49.36 -24.51 -21.25
C CYS A 396 50.21 -24.93 -22.45
N THR A 397 51.31 -24.22 -22.69
CA THR A 397 52.43 -24.70 -23.50
C THR A 397 53.60 -25.06 -22.59
N SER A 398 54.04 -26.30 -22.75
CA SER A 398 55.33 -26.89 -22.37
C SER A 398 56.52 -25.93 -22.56
N SER A 399 57.41 -25.82 -21.56
CA SER A 399 58.82 -26.21 -21.68
C SER A 399 59.55 -26.15 -20.34
N ALA A 400 60.60 -26.96 -20.24
CA ALA A 400 61.51 -27.09 -19.12
C ALA A 400 62.50 -25.92 -18.97
N ASP A 401 63.11 -25.91 -17.79
CA ASP A 401 64.35 -25.29 -17.35
C ASP A 401 64.43 -23.77 -17.09
N LEU A 402 64.89 -23.51 -15.85
CA LEU A 402 65.92 -22.59 -15.39
C LEU A 402 65.49 -21.53 -14.37
N PHE A 403 66.32 -21.48 -13.31
CA PHE A 403 66.34 -20.60 -12.16
C PHE A 403 66.30 -19.11 -12.53
N GLU A 404 65.61 -18.29 -11.73
CA GLU A 404 66.25 -17.27 -10.88
C GLU A 404 65.20 -16.48 -10.09
N ILE A 405 65.56 -16.22 -8.83
CA ILE A 405 64.87 -15.39 -7.86
C ILE A 405 65.02 -13.94 -8.32
N ASP A 406 63.91 -13.20 -8.44
CA ASP A 406 63.96 -11.77 -8.14
C ASP A 406 62.62 -11.19 -7.70
N ASN A 407 62.71 -10.44 -6.61
CA ASN A 407 61.64 -9.72 -5.92
C ASN A 407 61.15 -8.54 -6.75
N LEU A 408 59.83 -8.23 -6.75
CA LEU A 408 59.23 -6.87 -6.81
C LEU A 408 57.67 -6.91 -6.83
N PRO A 409 56.94 -5.80 -6.56
CA PRO A 409 56.28 -5.57 -5.27
C PRO A 409 54.75 -5.76 -5.29
N VAL A 410 54.23 -6.19 -4.13
CA VAL A 410 52.80 -6.27 -3.82
C VAL A 410 52.19 -4.87 -3.75
N LYS A 411 51.34 -4.52 -4.72
CA LYS A 411 50.43 -3.37 -4.62
C LYS A 411 49.34 -3.69 -3.59
N ARG A 412 49.55 -3.22 -2.35
CA ARG A 412 48.52 -3.22 -1.29
C ARG A 412 47.37 -2.28 -1.68
N SER A 413 46.21 -2.84 -1.96
CA SER A 413 44.93 -2.12 -1.95
C SER A 413 44.65 -1.58 -0.54
N LYS A 414 44.52 -0.26 -0.41
CA LYS A 414 44.38 0.45 0.88
C LYS A 414 42.96 0.51 1.44
N PHE A 415 41.97 -0.17 0.84
CA PHE A 415 40.56 0.04 1.22
C PHE A 415 39.91 -1.05 2.09
N SER A 416 40.61 -2.14 2.43
CA SER A 416 40.01 -3.22 3.24
C SER A 416 40.36 -3.18 4.75
N ASN A 417 41.45 -2.51 5.13
CA ASN A 417 41.93 -2.58 6.52
C ASN A 417 41.17 -1.68 7.52
N GLN A 418 40.43 -0.67 7.06
CA GLN A 418 39.72 0.23 7.97
C GLN A 418 38.49 -0.43 8.61
N TYR A 419 37.75 -1.25 7.85
CA TYR A 419 36.60 -1.99 8.37
C TYR A 419 36.99 -3.09 9.34
N HIS A 420 38.06 -3.84 9.05
CA HIS A 420 38.55 -4.87 9.97
C HIS A 420 39.07 -4.30 11.29
N MET A 421 39.72 -3.13 11.26
CA MET A 421 40.20 -2.47 12.47
C MET A 421 39.06 -1.94 13.32
N TRP A 422 37.98 -1.43 12.71
CA TRP A 422 36.79 -0.98 13.44
C TRP A 422 36.06 -2.15 14.13
N ILE A 423 35.90 -3.29 13.45
CA ILE A 423 35.30 -4.49 14.03
C ILE A 423 36.14 -5.04 15.20
N LEU A 424 37.47 -5.01 15.09
CA LEU A 424 38.36 -5.44 16.18
C LEU A 424 38.27 -4.50 17.40
N VAL A 425 38.17 -3.19 17.20
CA VAL A 425 38.00 -2.22 18.28
C VAL A 425 36.64 -2.40 18.97
N GLN A 426 35.56 -2.60 18.20
CA GLN A 426 34.22 -2.86 18.74
C GLN A 426 34.21 -4.14 19.61
N ASN A 427 34.83 -5.21 19.12
CA ASN A 427 34.91 -6.49 19.84
C ASN A 427 35.80 -6.43 21.08
N PHE A 428 36.87 -5.63 21.04
CA PHE A 428 37.71 -5.40 22.22
C PHE A 428 36.94 -4.62 23.29
N PHE A 429 36.23 -3.55 22.91
CA PHE A 429 35.44 -2.75 23.85
C PHE A 429 34.31 -3.55 24.51
N ASN A 430 33.59 -4.35 23.71
CA ASN A 430 32.54 -5.24 24.22
C ASN A 430 33.08 -6.29 25.20
N ASN A 431 34.25 -6.88 24.92
CA ASN A 431 34.87 -7.83 25.86
C ASN A 431 35.44 -7.15 27.10
N PHE A 432 35.93 -5.93 26.99
CA PHE A 432 36.45 -5.17 28.13
C PHE A 432 35.32 -4.80 29.10
N VAL A 433 34.21 -4.26 28.59
CA VAL A 433 33.02 -3.95 29.39
C VAL A 433 32.48 -5.21 30.06
N LYS A 434 32.41 -6.34 29.36
CA LYS A 434 31.90 -7.60 29.91
C LYS A 434 32.81 -8.22 30.99
N ARG A 435 34.08 -7.80 31.08
CA ARG A 435 35.06 -8.37 32.00
C ARG A 435 35.34 -7.48 33.22
N PHE A 436 35.01 -6.19 33.14
CA PHE A 436 35.35 -5.20 34.16
C PHE A 436 34.21 -4.25 34.56
N GLY A 437 33.05 -4.31 33.90
CA GLY A 437 31.78 -3.78 34.39
C GLY A 437 30.92 -4.91 34.91
#